data_AF-A0A0G1XJ42-F1
#
_entry.id   AF-A0A0G1XJ42-F1
#
_cell.length_a   1.000
_cell.length_b   1.000
_cell.length_c   1.000
_cell.angle_alpha   90.00
_cell.angle_beta   90.00
_cell.angle_gamma   90.00
#
_symmetry.space_group_name_H-M   'P 1'
#
loop_
_entity.id
_entity.type
_entity.pdbx_description
1 polymer ?
#
loop_
_entity_poly.entity_id
_entity_poly.type
_entity_poly.pdbx_seq_one_letter_code
_entity_poly.pdbx_strand_id
1 'polypeptide(L)' 'MAYIQLKYLKRFAEFFVIGMVFNVADNLLSITTVSDTVITPKVIGIIFLLTIPFAIISELVVDGKDIFGHRKHLE' A
#
# COMPACT_ATOMS: atom_id res chain seq x y z
N MET A 1 15.58 11.21 19.22
CA MET A 1 14.50 11.82 18.41
C MET A 1 14.65 11.50 16.92
N ALA A 2 15.72 11.94 16.23
CA ALA A 2 15.88 11.73 14.77
C ALA A 2 15.91 10.25 14.31
N TYR A 3 16.60 9.37 15.04
CA TYR A 3 16.70 7.93 14.70
C TYR A 3 15.35 7.20 14.70
N ILE A 4 14.44 7.59 15.60
CA ILE A 4 13.12 6.96 15.74
C ILE A 4 12.24 7.34 14.55
N GLN A 5 12.27 8.61 14.12
CA GLN A 5 11.53 9.10 12.95
C GLN A 5 11.98 8.43 11.64
N LEU A 6 13.29 8.20 11.48
CA LEU A 6 13.85 7.47 10.32
C LEU A 6 13.38 6.01 10.26
N LYS A 7 13.19 5.36 11.41
CA LYS A 7 12.68 3.98 11.47
C LYS A 7 11.23 3.90 11.01
N TYR A 8 10.37 4.82 11.48
CA TYR A 8 8.97 4.87 11.07
C TYR A 8 8.82 5.24 9.60
N LEU A 9 9.60 6.21 9.10
CA LEU A 9 9.58 6.59 7.69
C LEU A 9 10.00 5.44 6.76
N LYS A 10 10.97 4.62 7.17
CA LYS A 10 11.38 3.43 6.40
C LYS A 10 10.26 2.39 6.33
N ARG A 11 9.62 2.10 7.46
CA ARG A 11 8.48 1.17 7.53
C ARG A 11 7.32 1.66 6.66
N PHE A 12 6.99 2.95 6.79
CA PHE A 12 5.99 3.63 5.96
C PHE A 12 6.29 3.52 4.47
N ALA A 13 7.52 3.84 4.07
CA ALA A 13 7.91 3.80 2.67
C ALA A 13 7.86 2.37 2.10
N GLU A 14 8.29 1.36 2.87
CA GLU A 14 8.29 -0.03 2.45
C GLU A 14 6.87 -0.54 2.16
N PHE A 15 5.97 -0.37 3.12
CA PHE A 15 4.58 -0.80 2.95
C PHE A 15 3.80 0.06 1.97
N PHE A 16 4.09 1.36 1.87
CA PHE A 16 3.51 2.20 0.84
C PHE A 16 3.89 1.72 -0.56
N VAL A 17 5.16 1.38 -0.79
CA VAL A 17 5.64 0.86 -2.08
C VAL A 17 5.01 -0.50 -2.38
N ILE A 18 5.02 -1.43 -1.42
CA ILE A 18 4.40 -2.75 -1.59
C ILE A 18 2.90 -2.60 -1.89
N GLY A 19 2.18 -1.81 -1.08
CA GLY A 19 0.77 -1.54 -1.26
C GLY A 19 0.48 -0.94 -2.63
N MET A 20 1.29 0.01 -3.09
CA MET A 20 1.13 0.63 -4.40
C MET A 20 1.35 -0.39 -5.54
N VAL A 21 2.39 -1.22 -5.46
CA VAL A 21 2.66 -2.28 -6.47
C VAL A 21 1.51 -3.27 -6.55
N PHE A 22 1.04 -3.80 -5.42
CA PHE A 22 -0.08 -4.74 -5.40
C PHE A 22 -1.38 -4.10 -5.92
N ASN A 23 -1.69 -2.87 -5.51
CA ASN A 23 -2.88 -2.19 -5.99
C ASN A 23 -2.83 -1.97 -7.51
N VAL A 24 -1.68 -1.54 -8.06
CA VAL A 24 -1.53 -1.34 -9.51
C VAL A 24 -1.65 -2.67 -10.25
N ALA A 25 -1.00 -3.73 -9.76
CA ALA A 25 -1.08 -5.06 -10.35
C ALA A 25 -2.52 -5.59 -10.37
N ASP A 26 -3.26 -5.50 -9.27
CA ASP A 26 -4.66 -5.95 -9.18
C ASP A 26 -5.58 -5.16 -10.11
N ASN A 27 -5.38 -3.84 -10.21
CA ASN A 27 -6.17 -3.01 -11.14
C ASN A 27 -5.89 -3.38 -12.59
N LEU A 28 -4.62 -3.60 -12.96
CA LEU A 28 -4.27 -4.03 -14.31
C LEU A 28 -4.83 -5.43 -14.60
N LEU A 29 -4.70 -6.38 -13.67
CA LEU A 29 -5.25 -7.73 -13.80
C LEU A 29 -6.77 -7.70 -13.97
N SER A 30 -7.46 -6.86 -13.19
CA SER A 30 -8.91 -6.69 -13.29
C SER A 30 -9.32 -6.16 -14.66
N ILE A 31 -8.63 -5.13 -15.16
CA ILE A 31 -8.91 -4.57 -16.48
C ILE A 31 -8.62 -5.58 -17.58
N THR A 32 -7.49 -6.30 -17.54
CA THR A 32 -7.17 -7.30 -18.59
C THR A 32 -8.08 -8.52 -18.56
N THR A 33 -8.65 -8.87 -17.41
CA THR A 33 -9.45 -10.09 -17.25
C THR A 33 -10.94 -9.85 -17.45
N VAL A 34 -11.44 -8.68 -17.06
CA VAL A 34 -12.88 -8.38 -17.00
C VAL A 34 -13.30 -7.39 -18.08
N SER A 35 -12.39 -6.55 -18.57
CA SER A 35 -12.71 -5.45 -19.47
C SER A 35 -12.13 -5.68 -20.86
N ASP A 36 -12.89 -5.31 -21.89
CA ASP A 36 -12.42 -5.25 -23.28
C ASP A 36 -11.59 -3.97 -23.57
N THR A 37 -11.13 -3.28 -22.52
CA THR A 37 -10.45 -1.99 -22.64
C THR A 37 -8.97 -2.16 -22.97
N VAL A 38 -8.52 -1.45 -24.01
CA VAL A 38 -7.09 -1.36 -24.35
C VAL A 38 -6.33 -0.58 -23.27
N ILE A 39 -5.30 -1.20 -22.70
CA ILE A 39 -4.42 -0.53 -21.74
C ILE A 39 -3.57 0.51 -22.49
N THR A 40 -3.88 1.77 -22.22
CA THR A 40 -3.11 2.92 -22.72
C THR A 40 -2.29 3.54 -21.58
N PRO A 41 -1.24 4.32 -21.88
CA PRO A 41 -0.49 5.04 -20.85
C PRO A 41 -1.36 5.95 -19.98
N LYS A 42 -2.46 6.49 -20.55
CA LYS A 42 -3.45 7.27 -19.81
C LYS A 42 -4.15 6.41 -18.73
N VAL A 43 -4.54 5.19 -19.07
CA VAL A 43 -5.17 4.24 -18.12
C VAL A 43 -4.19 3.91 -17.00
N ILE A 44 -2.92 3.62 -17.33
CA ILE A 44 -1.88 3.34 -16.33
C ILE A 44 -1.68 4.53 -15.38
N GLY A 45 -1.63 5.76 -15.92
CA GLY A 45 -1.50 6.96 -15.11
C GLY A 45 -2.69 7.20 -14.16
N ILE A 46 -3.91 6.91 -14.62
CA ILE A 46 -5.12 7.00 -13.78
C ILE A 46 -5.08 5.96 -12.67
N ILE A 47 -4.78 4.70 -12.99
CA ILE A 47 -4.63 3.63 -11.99
C ILE A 47 -3.64 4.05 -10.93
N PHE A 48 -2.44 4.46 -11.34
CA PHE A 48 -1.39 4.89 -10.43
C PHE A 48 -1.82 6.03 -9.51
N LEU A 49 -2.53 7.04 -10.04
CA LEU A 49 -3.04 8.14 -9.23
C LEU A 49 -4.09 7.67 -8.21
N LEU A 50 -4.98 6.76 -8.63
CA LEU A 50 -6.03 6.21 -7.77
C LEU A 50 -5.48 5.26 -6.70
N THR A 51 -4.38 4.54 -6.97
CA THR A 51 -3.80 3.61 -6.00
C THR A 51 -3.09 4.29 -4.83
N ILE A 52 -2.69 5.56 -4.97
CA ILE A 52 -2.02 6.33 -3.90
C ILE A 52 -2.84 6.40 -2.60
N PRO A 53 -4.11 6.87 -2.59
CA PRO A 53 -4.90 6.90 -1.36
C PRO A 53 -5.08 5.51 -0.75
N PHE A 54 -5.24 4.46 -1.56
CA PHE A 54 -5.36 3.09 -1.06
C PHE A 54 -4.05 2.59 -0.45
N ALA A 55 -2.90 2.90 -1.04
CA ALA A 55 -1.59 2.55 -0.50
C ALA A 55 -1.32 3.27 0.84
N ILE A 56 -1.73 4.54 0.96
CA ILE A 56 -1.66 5.29 2.24
C ILE A 56 -2.56 4.64 3.28
N ILE A 57 -3.82 4.35 2.94
CA ILE A 57 -4.77 3.72 3.87
C ILE A 57 -4.28 2.34 4.29
N SER A 58 -3.79 1.52 3.35
CA SER A 58 -3.27 0.18 3.67
C SER A 58 -2.11 0.27 4.64
N GLU A 59 -1.23 1.26 4.47
CA GLU A 59 -0.13 1.43 5.40
C GLU A 59 -0.62 1.91 6.78
N LEU A 60 -1.51 2.89 6.85
CA LEU A 60 -2.08 3.33 8.13
C LEU A 60 -2.80 2.20 8.88
N VAL A 61 -3.45 1.27 8.16
CA VAL A 61 -4.11 0.10 8.74
C VAL A 61 -3.10 -0.96 9.20
N VAL A 62 -2.01 -1.17 8.46
CA VAL A 62 -0.95 -2.14 8.81
C VAL A 62 -0.11 -1.62 9.96
N ASP A 63 0.32 -0.36 9.93
CA ASP A 63 1.06 0.32 10.99
C ASP A 63 0.20 0.45 12.27
N GLY A 64 -1.12 0.65 12.11
CA GLY A 64 -2.08 0.65 13.21
C GLY A 64 -2.30 -0.70 13.91
N LYS A 65 -1.76 -1.81 13.38
CA LYS A 65 -1.89 -3.14 14.01
C LYS A 65 -0.96 -3.39 15.20
N ASP A 66 -0.14 -2.41 15.60
CA ASP A 66 0.44 -2.40 16.96
C ASP A 66 -0.65 -2.37 18.07
N ILE A 67 -1.93 -2.15 17.72
CA ILE A 67 -3.09 -2.20 18.64
C ILE A 67 -3.50 -3.65 19.04
N PHE A 68 -3.23 -4.67 18.22
CA PHE A 68 -3.81 -6.03 18.43
C PHE A 68 -2.84 -7.12 18.92
N GLY A 69 -1.60 -6.83 19.27
CA GLY A 69 -0.79 -7.90 19.86
C GLY A 69 0.61 -7.54 20.29
N HIS A 70 0.74 -7.07 21.53
CA HIS A 70 1.78 -7.51 22.47
C HIS A 70 1.16 -7.63 23.89
N ARG A 71 0.23 -8.58 24.05
CA ARG A 71 0.05 -9.25 25.34
C ARG A 71 0.64 -10.64 25.22
N LYS A 72 1.84 -10.82 25.77
CA LYS A 72 2.28 -11.96 26.60
C LYS A 72 3.79 -11.89 26.82
N HIS A 73 4.17 -11.29 27.94
CA HIS A 73 5.14 -11.89 28.86
C HIS A 73 4.93 -11.23 30.22
N LEU A 74 3.92 -11.73 30.94
CA LEU A 74 3.88 -11.68 32.38
C LEU A 74 4.37 -13.06 32.82
N GLU A 75 5.67 -13.16 33.07
CA GLU A 75 6.28 -14.13 33.98
C GLU A 75 7.16 -13.35 34.94
#